data_AF-A0A9E3RMC9-F1
#
_entry.id   AF-A0A9E3RMC9-F1
#
_cell.length_a   1.000
_cell.length_b   1.000
_cell.length_c   1.000
_cell.angle_alpha   90.00
_cell.angle_beta   90.00
_cell.angle_gamma   90.00
#
_symmetry.space_group_name_H-M   'P 1'
#
loop_
_entity.id
_entity.type
_entity.pdbx_description
1 polymer ?
#
loop_
_entity_poly.entity_id
_entity_poly.type
_entity_poly.pdbx_seq_one_letter_code
_entity_poly.pdbx_strand_id
1 'polypeptide(L)'
;MILEDIEQKVLSYLKQVSRALVPFDQLVSYLRRQSDLGPFDERDLLDFLRKHELFQVIDSPFGALDAETVKTMEEGGFSVGPSVILVTRIPPAHELAQQFDAQIAVLLNALGNALQEARASGDEARVREAESIIARAERLREKFQKF
;
A
#
# COMPACT_ATOMS: atom_id res chain seq x y z
N MET A 1 -15.82 -22.04 10.82
CA MET A 1 -14.72 -22.89 10.35
C MET A 1 -13.79 -22.22 9.34
N ILE A 2 -14.14 -21.97 8.07
CA ILE A 2 -13.16 -21.36 7.12
C ILE A 2 -12.77 -19.93 7.52
N LEU A 3 -13.74 -19.09 7.92
CA LEU A 3 -13.48 -17.71 8.35
C LEU A 3 -12.60 -17.61 9.61
N GLU A 4 -12.86 -18.45 10.62
CA GLU A 4 -12.04 -18.48 11.85
C GLU A 4 -10.61 -18.94 11.56
N ASP A 5 -10.43 -19.88 10.63
CA ASP A 5 -9.10 -20.34 10.21
C ASP A 5 -8.34 -19.23 9.45
N ILE A 6 -9.03 -18.52 8.56
CA ILE A 6 -8.47 -17.34 7.87
C ILE A 6 -8.08 -16.27 8.90
N GLU A 7 -8.98 -15.93 9.83
CA GLU A 7 -8.73 -14.95 10.87
C GLU A 7 -7.50 -15.32 11.71
N GLN A 8 -7.41 -16.56 12.20
CA GLN A 8 -6.27 -17.01 12.99
C GLN A 8 -4.95 -16.93 12.21
N LYS A 9 -4.97 -17.23 10.90
CA LYS A 9 -3.76 -17.15 10.06
C LYS A 9 -3.37 -15.71 9.75
N VAL A 10 -4.32 -14.84 9.47
CA VAL A 10 -4.07 -13.40 9.32
C VAL A 10 -3.49 -12.84 10.62
N LEU A 11 -4.12 -13.13 11.75
CA LEU A 11 -3.66 -12.69 13.07
C LEU A 11 -2.25 -13.20 13.38
N SER A 12 -1.99 -14.47 13.13
CA SER A 12 -0.67 -15.07 13.37
C SER A 12 0.40 -14.43 12.49
N TYR A 13 0.10 -14.21 11.21
CA TYR A 13 1.01 -13.57 10.27
C TYR A 13 1.32 -12.14 10.69
N LEU A 14 0.29 -11.32 10.96
CA LEU A 14 0.47 -9.92 11.34
C LEU A 14 1.15 -9.75 12.71
N LYS A 15 1.11 -10.76 13.59
CA LYS A 15 1.88 -10.78 14.85
C LYS A 15 3.38 -11.07 14.62
N GLN A 16 3.73 -11.86 13.61
CA GLN A 16 5.10 -12.30 13.35
C GLN A 16 5.91 -11.32 12.50
N VAL A 17 5.25 -10.62 11.58
CA VAL A 17 5.90 -9.64 10.70
C VAL A 17 6.44 -8.44 11.48
N SER A 18 7.67 -8.05 11.18
CA SER A 18 8.30 -6.86 11.77
C SER A 18 7.61 -5.56 11.32
N ARG A 19 7.18 -5.51 10.06
CA ARG A 19 6.45 -4.38 9.46
C ARG A 19 5.00 -4.39 9.94
N ALA A 20 4.57 -3.32 10.61
CA ALA A 20 3.20 -3.22 11.15
C ALA A 20 2.15 -3.10 10.02
N LEU A 21 2.48 -2.36 8.95
CA LEU A 21 1.68 -2.22 7.73
C LEU A 21 2.08 -3.27 6.70
N VAL A 22 1.19 -4.22 6.43
CA VAL A 22 1.44 -5.29 5.47
C VAL A 22 0.60 -5.07 4.20
N PRO A 23 1.21 -5.05 3.01
CA PRO A 23 0.48 -5.05 1.75
C PRO A 23 -0.54 -6.18 1.65
N PHE A 24 -1.76 -5.87 1.21
CA PHE A 24 -2.83 -6.86 1.08
C PHE A 24 -2.45 -8.01 0.14
N ASP A 25 -1.77 -7.73 -0.96
CA ASP A 25 -1.34 -8.78 -1.91
C ASP A 25 -0.33 -9.75 -1.29
N GLN A 26 0.51 -9.25 -0.39
CA GLN A 26 1.44 -10.07 0.37
C GLN A 26 0.69 -10.96 1.38
N LEU A 27 -0.35 -10.41 2.02
CA LEU A 27 -1.22 -11.17 2.92
C LEU A 27 -2.00 -12.26 2.17
N VAL A 28 -2.60 -11.94 1.02
CA VAL A 28 -3.28 -12.90 0.14
C VAL A 28 -2.33 -14.01 -0.30
N SER A 29 -1.13 -13.63 -0.75
CA SER A 29 -0.10 -14.59 -1.17
C SER A 29 0.31 -15.53 -0.04
N TYR A 30 0.42 -15.02 1.19
CA TYR A 30 0.69 -15.84 2.37
C TYR A 30 -0.47 -16.81 2.65
N LEU A 31 -1.70 -16.32 2.65
CA LEU A 31 -2.90 -17.13 2.95
C LEU A 31 -3.09 -18.25 1.94
N ARG A 32 -2.91 -17.97 0.64
CA ARG A 32 -2.98 -18.97 -0.44
C ARG A 32 -1.92 -20.08 -0.30
N ARG A 33 -0.76 -19.78 0.27
CA ARG A 33 0.29 -20.78 0.53
C ARG A 33 -0.01 -21.67 1.74
N GLN A 34 -0.77 -21.15 2.72
CA GLN A 34 -1.04 -21.82 3.99
C GLN A 34 -2.40 -22.53 4.02
N SER A 35 -3.33 -22.17 3.13
CA SER A 35 -4.72 -22.66 3.21
C SER A 35 -5.43 -22.72 1.87
N ASP A 36 -6.35 -23.69 1.83
CA ASP A 36 -7.59 -23.67 1.06
C ASP A 36 -8.40 -22.38 1.28
N LEU A 37 -8.30 -21.31 0.48
CA LEU A 37 -9.21 -20.16 0.65
C LEU A 37 -10.64 -20.49 0.20
N GLY A 38 -10.86 -21.62 -0.47
CA GLY A 38 -12.15 -22.07 -0.94
C GLY A 38 -12.75 -21.06 -1.92
N PRO A 39 -14.05 -20.70 -1.79
CA PRO A 39 -14.70 -19.76 -2.68
C PRO A 39 -14.39 -18.29 -2.35
N PHE A 40 -13.63 -17.98 -1.30
CA PHE A 40 -13.29 -16.60 -0.96
C PHE A 40 -12.36 -16.02 -2.01
N ASP A 41 -12.86 -15.05 -2.76
CA ASP A 41 -12.02 -14.24 -3.64
C ASP A 41 -11.30 -13.13 -2.84
N GLU A 42 -10.41 -12.41 -3.50
CA GLU A 42 -9.64 -11.32 -2.88
C GLU A 42 -10.54 -10.18 -2.38
N ARG A 43 -11.70 -9.97 -3.02
CA ARG A 43 -12.63 -8.92 -2.66
C ARG A 43 -13.40 -9.29 -1.39
N ASP A 44 -13.87 -10.52 -1.28
CA ASP A 44 -14.55 -11.04 -0.09
C ASP A 44 -13.62 -11.02 1.11
N LEU A 45 -12.34 -11.38 0.91
CA LEU A 45 -11.32 -11.30 1.95
C LEU A 45 -11.05 -9.86 2.39
N LEU A 46 -10.91 -8.93 1.44
CA LEU A 46 -10.69 -7.51 1.76
C LEU A 46 -11.89 -6.93 2.53
N ASP A 47 -13.11 -7.24 2.09
CA ASP A 47 -14.34 -6.79 2.77
C ASP A 47 -14.51 -7.42 4.15
N PHE A 48 -14.09 -8.68 4.33
CA PHE A 48 -14.02 -9.32 5.65
C PHE A 48 -13.08 -8.56 6.57
N LEU A 49 -11.84 -8.31 6.14
CA LEU A 49 -10.83 -7.62 6.94
C LEU A 49 -11.26 -6.18 7.30
N ARG A 50 -11.94 -5.48 6.40
CA ARG A 50 -12.47 -4.13 6.64
C ARG A 50 -13.55 -4.08 7.74
N LYS A 51 -14.32 -5.16 7.89
CA LYS A 51 -15.43 -5.24 8.86
C LYS A 51 -15.01 -5.87 10.19
N HIS A 52 -13.80 -6.39 10.26
CA HIS A 52 -13.33 -7.15 11.41
C HIS A 52 -12.70 -6.25 12.48
N GLU A 53 -12.99 -6.50 13.76
CA GLU A 53 -12.56 -5.63 14.86
C GLU A 53 -11.05 -5.70 15.17
N LEU A 54 -10.38 -6.79 14.78
CA LEU A 54 -8.96 -6.99 15.04
C LEU A 54 -8.05 -6.37 13.97
N PHE A 55 -8.59 -6.00 12.83
CA PHE A 55 -7.83 -5.55 11.67
C PHE A 55 -8.27 -4.15 11.24
N GLN A 56 -7.32 -3.36 10.79
CA GLN A 56 -7.59 -2.10 10.11
C GLN A 56 -7.02 -2.21 8.71
N VAL A 57 -7.85 -1.89 7.72
CA VAL A 57 -7.40 -1.73 6.33
C VAL A 57 -7.15 -0.25 6.09
N ILE A 58 -5.99 0.05 5.56
CA ILE A 58 -5.56 1.39 5.19
C ILE A 58 -5.47 1.42 3.67
N ASP A 59 -6.35 2.19 3.05
CA ASP A 59 -6.35 2.37 1.61
C ASP A 59 -5.14 3.22 1.21
N SER A 60 -4.47 2.80 0.14
CA SER A 60 -3.38 3.56 -0.43
C SER A 60 -3.90 4.87 -1.02
N PRO A 61 -3.26 6.02 -0.72
CA PRO A 61 -3.63 7.30 -1.31
C PRO A 61 -3.40 7.34 -2.83
N PHE A 62 -2.71 6.32 -3.36
CA PHE A 62 -2.36 6.11 -4.75
C PHE A 62 -3.30 5.13 -5.48
N GLY A 63 -4.42 4.70 -4.88
CA GLY A 63 -5.35 3.73 -5.50
C GLY A 63 -6.05 4.16 -6.81
N ALA A 64 -5.69 5.32 -7.38
CA ALA A 64 -6.19 5.81 -8.66
C ALA A 64 -5.03 6.22 -9.60
N LEU A 65 -3.90 5.53 -9.52
CA LEU A 65 -2.83 5.62 -10.52
C LEU A 65 -3.16 4.71 -11.72
N ASP A 66 -2.65 5.09 -12.88
CA ASP A 66 -2.70 4.26 -14.09
C ASP A 66 -1.81 3.00 -13.94
N ALA A 67 -2.03 2.01 -14.81
CA ALA A 67 -1.36 0.71 -14.72
C ALA A 67 0.16 0.78 -14.97
N GLU A 68 0.65 1.76 -15.72
CA GLU A 68 2.07 1.91 -16.03
C GLU A 68 2.82 2.50 -14.84
N THR A 69 2.23 3.50 -14.19
CA THR A 69 2.75 4.07 -12.94
C THR A 69 2.71 3.04 -11.81
N VAL A 70 1.62 2.28 -11.68
CA VAL A 70 1.52 1.18 -10.70
C VAL A 70 2.69 0.20 -10.87
N LYS A 71 2.94 -0.24 -12.11
CA LYS A 71 4.02 -1.18 -12.42
C LYS A 71 5.40 -0.60 -12.08
N THR A 72 5.65 0.66 -12.43
CA THR A 72 6.91 1.35 -12.13
C THR A 72 7.14 1.45 -10.61
N MET A 73 6.08 1.70 -9.84
CA MET A 73 6.15 1.75 -8.38
C MET A 73 6.39 0.36 -7.77
N GLU A 74 5.72 -0.67 -8.26
CA GLU A 74 5.94 -2.06 -7.84
C GLU A 74 7.37 -2.55 -8.16
N GLU A 75 7.90 -2.23 -9.33
CA GLU A 75 9.30 -2.49 -9.71
C GLU A 75 10.29 -1.78 -8.79
N GLY A 76 9.91 -0.61 -8.26
CA GLY A 76 10.64 0.13 -7.22
C GLY A 76 10.50 -0.44 -5.79
N GLY A 77 9.77 -1.55 -5.61
CA GLY A 77 9.54 -2.18 -4.30
C GLY A 77 8.42 -1.54 -3.48
N PHE A 78 7.57 -0.71 -4.09
CA PHE A 78 6.42 -0.09 -3.42
C PHE A 78 5.14 -0.88 -3.65
N SER A 79 4.35 -1.03 -2.61
CA SER A 79 2.97 -1.51 -2.76
C SER A 79 2.03 -0.31 -2.88
N VAL A 80 1.31 -0.26 -3.98
CA VAL A 80 0.28 0.76 -4.28
C VAL A 80 -1.12 0.32 -3.89
N GLY A 81 -1.28 -0.93 -3.45
CA GLY A 81 -2.54 -1.52 -2.98
C GLY A 81 -2.88 -1.23 -1.51
N PRO A 82 -4.06 -1.68 -1.04
CA PRO A 82 -4.44 -1.54 0.36
C PRO A 82 -3.44 -2.27 1.27
N SER A 83 -3.26 -1.77 2.49
CA SER A 83 -2.44 -2.40 3.52
C SER A 83 -3.29 -2.78 4.72
N VAL A 84 -2.92 -3.87 5.38
CA VAL A 84 -3.62 -4.41 6.55
C VAL A 84 -2.70 -4.30 7.77
N ILE A 85 -3.26 -3.89 8.91
CA ILE A 85 -2.56 -3.78 10.19
C ILE A 85 -3.43 -4.34 11.32
N LEU A 86 -2.79 -4.87 12.36
CA LEU A 86 -3.49 -5.22 13.60
C LEU A 86 -3.85 -3.96 14.36
N VAL A 87 -5.09 -3.88 14.85
CA VAL A 87 -5.57 -2.74 15.65
C VAL A 87 -4.69 -2.49 16.87
N THR A 88 -4.20 -3.56 17.51
CA THR A 88 -3.29 -3.50 18.67
C THR A 88 -1.86 -3.05 18.34
N ARG A 89 -1.51 -3.00 17.05
CA ARG A 89 -0.20 -2.54 16.56
C ARG A 89 -0.30 -1.23 15.76
N ILE A 90 -1.47 -0.57 15.75
CA ILE A 90 -1.61 0.74 15.11
C ILE A 90 -0.60 1.68 15.79
N PRO A 91 0.42 2.16 15.06
CA PRO A 91 1.35 3.12 15.61
C PRO A 91 0.60 4.39 16.00
N PRO A 92 1.04 5.11 17.03
CA PRO A 92 0.49 6.43 17.31
C PRO A 92 0.58 7.32 16.06
N ALA A 93 -0.36 8.24 15.89
CA ALA A 93 -0.56 8.99 14.64
C ALA A 93 0.73 9.64 14.07
N HIS A 94 1.63 10.07 14.94
CA HIS A 94 2.93 10.64 14.55
C HIS A 94 3.89 9.62 13.92
N GLU A 95 3.91 8.37 14.37
CA GLU A 95 4.72 7.30 13.78
C GLU A 95 4.16 6.89 12.41
N LEU A 96 2.82 6.84 12.26
CA LEU A 96 2.19 6.64 10.95
C LEU A 96 2.53 7.78 9.99
N ALA A 97 2.43 9.03 10.44
CA ALA A 97 2.79 10.20 9.62
C ALA A 97 4.26 10.13 9.16
N GLN A 98 5.19 9.73 10.03
CA GLN A 98 6.60 9.54 9.67
C GLN A 98 6.80 8.40 8.65
N GLN A 99 6.09 7.29 8.79
CA GLN A 99 6.16 6.19 7.83
C GLN A 99 5.60 6.57 6.45
N PHE A 100 4.52 7.35 6.41
CA PHE A 100 3.97 7.86 5.16
C PHE A 100 4.89 8.93 4.53
N ASP A 101 5.45 9.82 5.33
CA ASP A 101 6.41 10.84 4.85
C ASP A 101 7.64 10.18 4.23
N ALA A 102 8.19 9.14 4.88
CA ALA A 102 9.29 8.35 4.33
C ALA A 102 8.90 7.69 2.99
N GLN A 103 7.72 7.09 2.89
CA GLN A 103 7.25 6.48 1.64
C GLN A 103 7.05 7.52 0.52
N ILE A 104 6.47 8.67 0.84
CA ILE A 104 6.30 9.79 -0.11
C ILE A 104 7.66 10.32 -0.56
N ALA A 105 8.64 10.44 0.33
CA ALA A 105 9.98 10.92 -0.03
C ALA A 105 10.69 9.99 -1.02
N VAL A 106 10.62 8.66 -0.81
CA VAL A 106 11.23 7.71 -1.74
C VAL A 106 10.47 7.73 -3.09
N LEU A 107 9.14 7.87 -3.06
CA LEU A 107 8.34 8.02 -4.29
C LEU A 107 8.72 9.26 -5.09
N LEU A 108 8.83 10.42 -4.43
CA LEU A 108 9.22 11.67 -5.07
C LEU A 108 10.61 11.56 -5.71
N ASN A 109 11.54 10.85 -5.08
CA ASN A 109 12.86 10.57 -5.67
C ASN A 109 12.75 9.69 -6.93
N ALA A 110 11.95 8.62 -6.89
CA ALA A 110 11.76 7.74 -8.05
C ALA A 110 11.09 8.48 -9.22
N LEU A 111 10.04 9.26 -8.94
CA LEU A 111 9.37 10.09 -9.95
C LEU A 111 10.26 11.21 -10.48
N GLY A 112 11.13 11.78 -9.65
CA GLY A 112 12.14 12.75 -10.08
C GLY A 112 13.10 12.16 -11.12
N ASN A 113 13.53 10.92 -10.92
CA ASN A 113 14.37 10.21 -11.89
C ASN A 113 13.59 9.90 -13.19
N ALA A 114 12.38 9.36 -13.08
CA ALA A 114 11.53 9.07 -14.23
C ALA A 114 11.20 10.33 -15.05
N LEU A 115 10.99 11.47 -14.38
CA LEU A 115 10.78 12.77 -15.02
C LEU A 115 12.02 13.24 -15.79
N GLN A 116 13.22 13.05 -15.24
CA GLN A 116 14.47 13.37 -15.95
C GLN A 116 14.66 12.50 -17.18
N GLU A 117 14.37 11.20 -17.09
CA GLU A 117 14.44 10.29 -18.23
C GLU A 117 13.41 10.65 -19.31
N ALA A 118 12.17 10.96 -18.93
CA ALA A 118 11.12 11.37 -19.86
C ALA A 118 11.47 12.69 -20.58
N ARG A 119 12.08 13.65 -19.87
CA ARG A 119 12.58 14.89 -20.48
C ARG A 119 13.73 14.62 -21.45
N ALA A 120 14.63 13.71 -21.11
CA ALA A 120 15.75 13.32 -21.98
C ALA A 120 15.29 12.59 -23.25
N SER A 121 14.20 11.82 -23.18
CA SER A 121 13.61 11.13 -24.32
C SER A 121 12.62 11.97 -25.13
N GLY A 122 12.29 13.19 -24.68
CA GLY A 122 11.29 14.06 -25.32
C GLY A 122 9.85 13.56 -25.19
N ASP A 123 9.57 12.70 -24.21
CA ASP A 123 8.25 12.11 -23.99
C ASP A 123 7.37 13.05 -23.13
N GLU A 124 6.76 14.02 -23.80
CA GLU A 124 5.85 15.02 -23.22
C GLU A 124 4.61 14.43 -22.52
N ALA A 125 4.23 13.18 -22.82
CA ALA A 125 3.13 12.52 -22.13
C ALA A 125 3.58 12.05 -20.75
N ARG A 126 4.70 11.31 -20.69
CA ARG A 126 5.30 10.86 -19.43
C ARG A 126 5.75 12.00 -18.52
N VAL A 127 6.23 13.11 -19.11
CA VAL A 127 6.58 14.32 -18.34
C VAL A 127 5.35 14.85 -17.58
N ARG A 128 4.21 15.03 -18.26
CA ARG A 128 2.98 15.54 -17.65
C ARG A 128 2.40 14.60 -16.60
N GLU A 129 2.49 13.30 -16.84
CA GLU A 129 2.04 12.28 -15.90
C GLU A 129 2.88 12.28 -14.62
N ALA A 130 4.20 12.24 -14.74
CA ALA A 130 5.11 12.30 -13.60
C ALA A 130 4.92 13.60 -12.79
N GLU A 131 4.77 14.76 -13.45
CA GLU A 131 4.49 16.04 -12.76
C GLU A 131 3.15 16.01 -12.00
N SER A 132 2.10 15.40 -12.58
CA SER A 132 0.80 15.24 -11.92
C SER A 132 0.90 14.38 -10.66
N ILE A 133 1.63 13.28 -10.72
CA ILE A 133 1.81 12.37 -9.59
C ILE A 133 2.65 13.03 -8.50
N ILE A 134 3.72 13.75 -8.87
CA ILE A 134 4.54 14.54 -7.94
C ILE A 134 3.66 15.56 -7.19
N ALA A 135 2.85 16.34 -7.91
CA ALA A 135 1.97 17.33 -7.31
C ALA A 135 0.89 16.71 -6.39
N ARG A 136 0.50 15.45 -6.63
CA ARG A 136 -0.42 14.71 -5.76
C ARG A 136 0.29 14.20 -4.51
N ALA A 137 1.51 13.68 -4.65
CA ALA A 137 2.34 13.21 -3.54
C ALA A 137 2.71 14.35 -2.58
N GLU A 138 3.04 15.54 -3.09
CA GLU A 138 3.33 16.72 -2.28
C GLU A 138 2.11 17.18 -1.47
N ARG A 139 0.92 17.28 -2.10
CA ARG A 139 -0.33 17.62 -1.41
C ARG A 139 -0.69 16.63 -0.32
N LEU A 140 -0.39 15.35 -0.54
CA LEU A 140 -0.59 14.32 0.46
C LEU A 140 0.38 14.49 1.64
N ARG A 141 1.65 14.81 1.38
CA ARG A 141 2.67 15.11 2.40
C ARG A 141 2.24 16.26 3.30
N GLU A 142 1.76 17.35 2.70
CA GLU A 142 1.27 18.53 3.44
C GLU A 142 0.08 18.21 4.35
N LYS A 143 -0.79 17.28 3.95
CA LYS A 143 -1.91 16.84 4.80
C LYS A 143 -1.41 16.06 6.01
N PHE A 144 -0.43 15.18 5.83
CA PHE A 144 0.14 14.40 6.93
C PHE A 144 0.97 15.24 7.91
N GLN A 145 1.59 16.34 7.46
CA GLN A 145 2.31 17.26 8.34
C GLN A 145 1.40 18.16 9.21
N LYS A 146 0.09 18.19 8.94
CA LYS A 146 -0.90 18.97 9.70
C LYS A 146 -1.60 18.17 10.81
N PHE A 147 -1.31 16.87 10.92
CA PHE A 147 -1.75 15.98 12.00
C PHE A 147 -0.65 15.85 13.06
#